data_AF-A0A3M9Y240-F1
#
_entry.id   AF-A0A3M9Y240-F1
#
_cell.length_a   1.000
_cell.length_b   1.000
_cell.length_c   1.000
_cell.angle_alpha   90.00
_cell.angle_beta   90.00
_cell.angle_gamma   90.00
#
_symmetry.space_group_name_H-M   'P 1'
#
loop_
_entity.id
_entity.type
_entity.pdbx_description
1 polymer ?
#
loop_
_entity_poly.entity_id
_entity_poly.type
_entity_poly.pdbx_seq_one_letter_code
_entity_poly.pdbx_strand_id
1 'polypeptide(L)'
;MKPLGFIAALAALASAVPQPLQYSSEAPSSDRLSKRATLCGPQEYLETFWFLVKNGISEAAPDDGSQCITVVGQFDSLLRWSTSFTWSGASSTPRSY
;
A
#
# COMPACT_ATOMS: atom_id res chain seq x y z
N MET A 1 43.30 47.27 3.61
CA MET A 1 43.53 45.81 3.63
C MET A 1 42.42 45.13 4.42
N LYS A 2 41.64 44.26 3.74
CA LYS A 2 40.71 43.19 4.17
C LYS A 2 39.35 43.29 3.45
N PRO A 3 39.08 42.45 2.44
CA PRO A 3 37.71 42.18 2.02
C PRO A 3 37.14 41.05 2.89
N LEU A 4 36.03 41.31 3.59
CA LEU A 4 35.22 40.24 4.17
C LEU A 4 34.25 39.75 3.10
N GLY A 5 34.52 38.56 2.58
CA GLY A 5 33.61 37.81 1.73
C GLY A 5 32.41 37.34 2.55
N PHE A 6 31.22 37.49 1.96
CA PHE A 6 30.01 36.80 2.39
C PHE A 6 29.48 36.03 1.19
N ILE A 7 29.80 34.74 1.15
CA ILE A 7 29.12 33.76 0.32
C ILE A 7 27.95 33.25 1.15
N ALA A 8 26.73 33.70 0.85
CA ALA A 8 25.51 33.13 1.42
C ALA A 8 24.91 32.16 0.40
N ALA A 9 24.90 30.89 0.79
CA ALA A 9 24.51 29.74 -0.02
C ALA A 9 23.03 29.79 -0.43
N LEU A 10 22.76 29.44 -1.70
CA LEU A 10 21.41 29.16 -2.19
C LEU A 10 20.88 27.87 -1.54
N ALA A 11 19.83 27.99 -0.73
CA ALA A 11 19.03 26.85 -0.30
C ALA A 11 18.05 26.48 -1.43
N ALA A 12 18.31 25.39 -2.14
CA ALA A 12 17.38 24.79 -3.07
C ALA A 12 16.29 24.03 -2.28
N LEU A 13 15.07 24.56 -2.27
CA LEU A 13 13.89 23.83 -1.81
C LEU A 13 13.59 22.73 -2.84
N ALA A 14 13.88 21.48 -2.49
CA ALA A 14 13.42 20.33 -3.26
C ALA A 14 11.88 20.26 -3.17
N SER A 15 11.19 20.62 -4.26
CA SER A 15 9.76 20.37 -4.37
C SER A 15 9.53 18.88 -4.54
N ALA A 16 8.98 18.24 -3.50
CA ALA A 16 8.40 16.91 -3.65
C ALA A 16 7.14 17.06 -4.50
N VAL A 17 7.28 16.83 -5.81
CA VAL A 17 6.15 16.77 -6.74
C VAL A 17 5.29 15.57 -6.35
N PRO A 18 3.99 15.74 -6.03
CA PRO A 18 3.08 14.62 -5.83
C PRO A 18 3.04 13.78 -7.10
N GLN A 19 3.47 12.52 -7.01
CA GLN A 19 3.35 11.61 -8.13
C GLN A 19 1.86 11.30 -8.35
N PRO A 20 1.34 11.42 -9.59
CA PRO A 20 -0.02 11.02 -9.87
C PRO A 20 -0.16 9.51 -9.60
N LEU A 21 -1.18 9.14 -8.82
CA LEU A 21 -1.62 7.76 -8.65
C LEU A 21 -1.91 7.19 -10.04
N GLN A 22 -1.05 6.27 -10.50
CA GLN A 22 -1.28 5.56 -11.75
C GLN A 22 -2.44 4.58 -11.55
N TYR A 23 -3.65 5.05 -11.82
CA TYR A 23 -4.81 4.19 -12.03
C TYR A 23 -4.63 3.51 -13.40
N SER A 24 -4.06 2.31 -13.39
CA SER A 24 -3.98 1.47 -14.59
C SER A 24 -5.38 0.92 -14.87
N SER A 25 -6.04 1.48 -15.89
CA SER A 25 -7.37 1.07 -16.37
C SER A 25 -7.28 -0.01 -17.46
N GLU A 26 -6.30 -0.91 -17.37
CA GLU A 26 -6.17 -2.02 -18.32
C GLU A 26 -7.08 -3.16 -17.86
N ALA A 27 -7.97 -3.61 -18.75
CA ALA A 27 -8.83 -4.76 -18.49
C ALA A 27 -7.93 -5.97 -18.13
N PRO A 28 -8.19 -6.70 -17.03
CA PRO A 28 -7.31 -7.78 -16.60
C PRO A 28 -7.31 -8.87 -17.67
N SER A 29 -6.21 -9.00 -18.40
CA SER A 29 -6.02 -10.15 -19.28
C SER A 29 -6.03 -11.42 -18.42
N SER A 30 -6.65 -12.48 -18.92
CA SER A 30 -6.78 -13.76 -18.20
C SER A 30 -5.44 -14.47 -17.95
N ASP A 31 -4.33 -13.86 -18.35
CA ASP A 31 -3.01 -14.38 -18.06
C ASP A 31 -2.64 -14.03 -16.62
N ARG A 32 -2.67 -15.08 -15.80
CA ARG A 32 -2.01 -15.23 -14.49
C ARG A 32 -1.43 -13.93 -13.95
N LEU A 33 -1.91 -13.48 -12.78
CA LEU A 33 -1.32 -12.36 -12.05
C LEU A 33 0.22 -12.57 -11.94
N SER A 34 0.96 -11.95 -12.86
CA SER A 34 2.36 -12.32 -13.15
C SER A 34 3.31 -11.72 -12.11
N LYS A 35 2.77 -10.79 -11.31
CA LYS A 35 3.51 -10.03 -10.32
C LYS A 35 2.84 -10.13 -8.95
N ARG A 36 3.65 -10.43 -7.94
CA ARG A 36 3.25 -10.33 -6.52
C ARG A 36 2.84 -8.89 -6.21
N ALA A 37 1.73 -8.72 -5.50
CA ALA A 37 1.27 -7.43 -5.00
C ALA A 37 1.13 -7.47 -3.48
N THR A 38 1.50 -6.38 -2.81
CA THR A 38 1.34 -6.21 -1.36
C THR A 38 0.49 -4.97 -1.10
N LEU A 39 -0.52 -5.11 -0.25
CA LEU A 39 -1.49 -4.10 0.15
C LEU A 39 -1.37 -3.91 1.66
N CYS A 40 -1.11 -2.70 2.13
CA CYS A 40 -0.95 -2.39 3.56
C CYS A 40 -1.89 -1.28 4.04
N GLY A 41 -2.48 -0.51 3.13
CA GLY A 41 -3.46 0.51 3.49
C GLY A 41 -4.77 -0.11 4.00
N PRO A 42 -5.54 0.57 4.87
CA PRO A 42 -6.72 0.00 5.51
C PRO A 42 -7.73 -0.60 4.55
N GLN A 43 -8.07 0.14 3.49
CA GLN A 43 -9.03 -0.25 2.47
C GLN A 43 -8.40 -0.47 1.09
N GLU A 44 -7.09 -0.73 1.05
CA GLU A 44 -6.46 -1.15 -0.20
C GLU A 44 -7.02 -2.50 -0.66
N TYR A 45 -7.17 -2.66 -1.96
CA TYR A 45 -7.69 -3.86 -2.59
C TYR A 45 -6.99 -4.14 -3.92
N LEU A 46 -7.07 -5.40 -4.33
CA LEU A 46 -6.66 -5.87 -5.64
C LEU A 46 -7.79 -6.70 -6.23
N GLU A 47 -8.26 -6.31 -7.40
CA GLU A 47 -9.14 -7.14 -8.21
C GLU A 47 -8.31 -8.05 -9.10
N THR A 48 -8.65 -9.32 -9.10
CA THR A 48 -8.18 -10.30 -10.07
C THR A 48 -9.38 -10.79 -10.89
N PHE A 49 -9.15 -11.69 -11.85
CA PHE A 49 -10.24 -12.16 -12.70
C PHE A 49 -11.38 -12.86 -11.91
N TRP A 50 -11.06 -13.58 -10.83
CA TRP A 50 -12.05 -14.34 -10.04
C TRP A 50 -12.20 -13.85 -8.60
N PHE A 51 -11.31 -12.97 -8.12
CA PHE A 51 -11.25 -12.62 -6.70
C PHE A 51 -11.13 -11.11 -6.51
N LEU A 52 -11.77 -10.63 -5.46
CA LEU A 52 -11.52 -9.31 -4.89
C LEU A 52 -10.79 -9.52 -3.56
N VAL A 53 -9.52 -9.16 -3.52
CA VAL A 53 -8.69 -9.28 -2.31
C VAL A 53 -8.60 -7.92 -1.65
N LYS A 54 -9.06 -7.81 -0.40
CA LYS A 54 -9.01 -6.57 0.39
C LYS A 54 -8.08 -6.74 1.57
N ASN A 55 -7.36 -5.67 1.95
CA ASN A 55 -6.72 -5.64 3.26
C ASN A 55 -7.78 -5.59 4.38
N GLY A 56 -8.88 -4.86 4.13
CA GLY A 56 -10.12 -5.00 4.90
C GLY A 56 -9.99 -4.62 6.37
N ILE A 57 -9.15 -3.65 6.71
CA ILE A 57 -9.07 -3.13 8.09
C ILE A 57 -10.38 -2.39 8.37
N SER A 58 -11.04 -2.75 9.47
CA SER A 58 -12.30 -2.15 9.88
C SER A 58 -12.14 -0.66 10.12
N GLU A 59 -13.09 0.16 9.67
CA GLU A 59 -13.08 1.60 9.97
C GLU A 59 -13.28 1.88 11.46
N ALA A 60 -13.83 0.92 12.20
CA ALA A 60 -13.94 0.96 13.66
C ALA A 60 -12.72 0.35 14.37
N ALA A 61 -11.71 -0.12 13.62
CA ALA A 61 -10.49 -0.63 14.22
C ALA A 61 -9.72 0.51 14.90
N PRO A 62 -9.29 0.34 16.16
CA PRO A 62 -8.35 1.27 16.77
C PRO A 62 -7.01 1.27 16.02
N ASP A 63 -6.31 2.41 16.07
CA ASP A 63 -4.98 2.57 15.51
C ASP A 63 -3.92 1.98 16.45
N ASP A 64 -3.96 0.66 16.62
CA ASP A 64 -3.15 -0.09 17.59
C ASP A 64 -2.32 -1.23 16.97
N GLY A 65 -2.10 -1.14 15.66
CA GLY A 65 -1.35 -2.14 14.91
C GLY A 65 -1.30 -1.89 13.41
N SER A 66 -0.93 -2.93 12.68
CA SER A 66 -0.79 -2.88 11.22
C SER A 66 -1.10 -4.24 10.60
N GLN A 67 -1.56 -4.23 9.35
CA GLN A 67 -1.77 -5.43 8.57
C GLN A 67 -1.39 -5.18 7.12
N CYS A 68 -0.74 -6.18 6.51
CA CYS A 68 -0.52 -6.24 5.08
C CYS A 68 -0.96 -7.59 4.52
N ILE A 69 -1.61 -7.55 3.35
CA ILE A 69 -1.89 -8.71 2.53
C ILE A 69 -0.91 -8.76 1.36
N THR A 70 -0.45 -9.96 1.02
CA THR A 70 0.34 -10.22 -0.17
C THR A 70 -0.39 -11.23 -1.05
N VAL A 71 -0.75 -10.82 -2.27
CA VAL A 71 -1.22 -11.72 -3.31
C VAL A 71 -0.02 -12.21 -4.09
N VAL A 72 0.24 -13.52 -4.00
CA VAL A 72 1.41 -14.16 -4.65
C VAL A 72 1.11 -14.46 -6.11
N GLY A 73 -0.12 -14.85 -6.41
CA GLY A 73 -0.58 -15.11 -7.77
C GLY A 73 -1.91 -15.85 -7.80
N GLN A 74 -2.42 -16.03 -9.00
CA GLN A 74 -3.65 -16.79 -9.27
C GLN A 74 -3.39 -17.78 -10.41
N PHE A 75 -3.95 -18.98 -10.29
CA PHE A 75 -4.04 -19.94 -11.37
C PHE A 75 -5.47 -20.48 -11.44
N ASP A 76 -6.16 -20.27 -12.56
CA ASP A 76 -7.60 -20.53 -12.71
C ASP A 76 -8.39 -19.93 -11.55
N SER A 77 -9.26 -20.70 -10.91
CA SER A 77 -10.05 -20.34 -9.73
C SER A 77 -9.31 -20.59 -8.39
N LEU A 78 -7.98 -20.66 -8.40
CA LEU A 78 -7.17 -20.82 -7.20
C LEU A 78 -6.34 -19.56 -6.95
N LEU A 79 -6.58 -18.90 -5.81
CA LEU A 79 -5.83 -17.75 -5.34
C LEU A 79 -4.77 -18.17 -4.32
N ARG A 80 -3.53 -17.72 -4.49
CA ARG A 80 -2.48 -17.86 -3.49
C ARG A 80 -2.16 -16.50 -2.88
N TRP A 81 -2.42 -16.36 -1.59
CA TRP A 81 -2.19 -15.13 -0.83
C TRP A 81 -1.72 -15.44 0.58
N SER A 82 -1.22 -14.42 1.27
CA SER A 82 -0.85 -14.46 2.68
C SER A 82 -1.19 -13.13 3.33
N THR A 83 -1.48 -13.13 4.63
CA THR A 83 -1.60 -11.91 5.43
C THR A 83 -0.59 -11.95 6.59
N SER A 84 -0.08 -10.80 6.95
CA SER A 84 0.73 -10.59 8.15
C SER A 84 0.16 -9.40 8.91
N PHE A 85 -0.03 -9.55 10.21
CA PHE A 85 -0.58 -8.50 11.05
C PHE A 85 0.10 -8.45 12.41
N THR A 86 0.05 -7.28 13.00
CA THR A 86 0.34 -7.03 14.41
C THR A 86 -0.79 -6.19 14.95
N TRP A 87 -1.42 -6.63 16.03
CA TRP A 87 -2.47 -5.88 16.71
C TRP A 87 -2.16 -5.91 18.19
N SER A 88 -2.36 -4.78 18.85
CA SER A 88 -2.27 -4.69 20.31
C SER A 88 -3.66 -4.39 20.89
N GLY A 89 -3.72 -4.19 22.20
CA GLY A 89 -4.97 -3.84 22.89
C GLY A 89 -5.99 -4.98 23.01
N ALA A 90 -6.85 -4.85 24.02
CA ALA A 90 -8.06 -5.66 24.11
C ALA A 90 -9.20 -4.86 23.47
N SER A 91 -9.56 -5.21 22.24
CA SER A 91 -10.75 -4.68 21.56
C SER A 91 -11.79 -5.80 21.43
N SER A 92 -13.06 -5.45 21.69
CA SER A 92 -14.21 -6.31 21.38
C SER A 92 -14.60 -6.27 19.89
N THR A 93 -13.99 -5.37 19.12
CA THR A 93 -14.24 -5.19 17.69
C THR A 93 -13.17 -5.94 16.89
N PRO A 94 -13.54 -6.75 15.88
CA PRO A 94 -12.60 -7.31 14.92
C PRO A 94 -11.80 -6.19 14.22
N ARG A 95 -10.49 -6.39 14.04
CA ARG A 95 -9.62 -5.39 13.42
C ARG A 95 -9.72 -5.40 11.90
N SER A 96 -9.96 -6.56 11.30
CA SER A 96 -9.99 -6.73 9.85
C SER A 96 -10.80 -7.96 9.43
N TYR A 97 -11.17 -8.02 8.16
CA TYR A 97 -11.77 -9.18 7.49
C TYR A 97 -11.33 -9.27 6.04
#